data_AF-A0A9K3E7F9-F1
#
_entry.id   AF-A0A9K3E7F9-F1
#
_cell.length_a   1.000
_cell.length_b   1.000
_cell.length_c   1.000
_cell.angle_alpha   90.00
_cell.angle_beta   90.00
_cell.angle_gamma   90.00
#
_symmetry.space_group_name_H-M   'P 1'
#
loop_
_entity.id
_entity.type
_entity.pdbx_description
1 polymer ?
#
loop_
_entity_poly.entity_id
_entity_poly.type
_entity_poly.pdbx_seq_one_letter_code
_entity_poly.pdbx_strand_id
1 'polypeptide(L)'
;MKSVLNLEEAEIMRPDEHITIFTYFRMRCHVMQAAKTLVNKGYEPEVIDVRYLKPFDLHTIGNSIKKARSVLIVAECMRTGELLQV
;
A
#
# COMPACT_ATOMS: atom_id res chain seq x y z
N MET A 1 4.47 -22.96 -5.33
CA MET A 1 5.84 -22.47 -5.10
C MET A 1 5.73 -21.13 -4.38
N LYS A 2 6.00 -21.07 -3.07
CA LYS A 2 6.09 -19.78 -2.36
C LYS A 2 7.45 -19.20 -2.70
N SER A 3 7.45 -18.12 -3.47
CA SER A 3 8.61 -17.26 -3.71
C SER A 3 9.25 -16.88 -2.38
N VAL A 4 10.58 -16.83 -2.34
CA VAL A 4 11.35 -16.32 -1.21
C VAL A 4 10.79 -14.93 -0.87
N LEU A 5 10.19 -14.82 0.31
CA LEU A 5 9.55 -13.58 0.76
C LEU A 5 10.64 -12.74 1.43
N ASN A 6 11.14 -11.73 0.73
CA ASN A 6 11.99 -10.73 1.36
C ASN A 6 11.19 -10.08 2.49
N LEU A 7 11.64 -10.28 3.72
CA LEU A 7 10.91 -9.81 4.90
C LEU A 7 10.93 -8.29 4.97
N GLU A 8 12.00 -7.65 4.49
CA GLU A 8 12.21 -6.21 4.62
C GLU A 8 11.53 -5.38 3.51
N GLU A 9 10.91 -6.03 2.52
CA GLU A 9 10.30 -5.36 1.37
C GLU A 9 8.78 -5.25 1.51
N ALA A 10 8.25 -4.11 1.05
CA ALA A 10 6.82 -3.88 0.93
C ALA A 10 6.20 -4.85 -0.09
N GLU A 11 5.03 -5.39 0.22
CA GLU A 11 4.31 -6.34 -0.63
C GLU A 11 3.32 -5.59 -1.53
N ILE A 12 3.52 -5.69 -2.85
CA ILE A 12 2.54 -5.24 -3.83
C ILE A 12 1.46 -6.33 -3.94
N MET A 13 0.33 -6.11 -3.30
CA MET A 13 -0.81 -7.03 -3.31
C MET A 13 -1.60 -6.97 -4.61
N ARG A 14 -1.63 -5.78 -5.22
CA ARG A 14 -2.31 -5.52 -6.48
C ARG A 14 -1.55 -4.44 -7.26
N PRO A 15 -1.07 -4.72 -8.49
CA PRO A 15 -0.50 -3.72 -9.37
C PRO A 15 -1.59 -2.86 -10.04
N ASP A 16 -1.22 -1.66 -10.51
CA ASP A 16 -2.18 -0.66 -11.02
C ASP A 16 -1.59 0.40 -11.98
N GLU A 17 -2.45 1.27 -12.53
CA GLU A 17 -2.18 2.42 -13.40
C GLU A 17 -2.52 3.82 -12.84
N HIS A 18 -3.28 4.00 -11.74
CA HIS A 18 -3.85 5.32 -11.40
C HIS A 18 -3.70 5.79 -9.94
N ILE A 19 -4.00 4.96 -8.95
CA ILE A 19 -4.07 5.37 -7.53
C ILE A 19 -3.34 4.35 -6.67
N THR A 20 -2.36 4.79 -5.88
CA THR A 20 -1.64 3.90 -4.96
C THR A 20 -2.16 4.03 -3.54
N ILE A 21 -2.57 2.90 -2.96
CA ILE A 21 -3.04 2.79 -1.58
C ILE A 21 -1.99 2.07 -0.74
N PHE A 22 -1.41 2.78 0.23
CA PHE A 22 -0.56 2.21 1.26
C PHE A 22 -1.37 1.79 2.48
N THR A 23 -1.09 0.59 2.97
CA THR A 23 -1.75 0.02 4.15
C THR A 23 -0.77 -0.80 4.97
N TYR A 24 -1.13 -1.13 6.20
CA TYR A 24 -0.34 -1.98 7.08
C TYR A 24 -1.25 -2.70 8.10
N PHE A 25 -0.74 -3.80 8.68
CA PHE A 25 -1.43 -4.66 9.65
C PHE A 25 -2.88 -5.00 9.25
N ARG A 26 -3.84 -4.77 10.15
CA ARG A 26 -5.24 -5.18 10.01
C ARG A 26 -5.96 -4.41 8.91
N MET A 27 -5.53 -3.18 8.65
CA MET A 27 -6.12 -2.35 7.60
C MET A 27 -5.95 -2.95 6.20
N ARG A 28 -4.98 -3.86 6.00
CA ARG A 28 -4.82 -4.59 4.73
C ARG A 28 -6.10 -5.31 4.32
N CYS A 29 -6.81 -5.94 5.26
CA CYS A 29 -8.01 -6.73 4.97
C CYS A 29 -9.16 -5.83 4.52
N HIS A 30 -9.30 -4.68 5.17
CA HIS A 30 -10.31 -3.68 4.83
C HIS A 30 -10.02 -3.02 3.49
N VAL A 31 -8.76 -2.67 3.23
CA VAL A 31 -8.32 -2.09 1.95
C VAL A 31 -8.54 -3.07 0.80
N MET A 32 -8.23 -4.35 0.98
CA MET A 32 -8.47 -5.36 -0.05
C MET A 32 -9.96 -5.56 -0.35
N GLN A 33 -10.83 -5.45 0.66
CA GLN A 33 -12.28 -5.46 0.43
C GLN A 33 -12.73 -4.20 -0.32
N ALA A 34 -12.27 -3.03 0.09
CA ALA A 34 -12.57 -1.76 -0.58
C ALA A 34 -12.05 -1.72 -2.02
N ALA A 35 -10.86 -2.29 -2.28
CA ALA A 35 -10.28 -2.39 -3.60
C ALA A 35 -11.18 -3.21 -4.54
N LYS A 36 -11.79 -4.31 -4.08
CA LYS A 36 -12.79 -5.05 -4.88
C LYS A 36 -13.99 -4.18 -5.25
N THR A 37 -14.47 -3.36 -4.32
CA THR A 37 -15.56 -2.41 -4.59
C THR A 37 -15.15 -1.31 -5.58
N LEU A 38 -13.92 -0.80 -5.49
CA LEU A 38 -13.38 0.19 -6.41
C LEU A 38 -13.27 -0.36 -7.85
N VAL A 39 -12.84 -1.61 -7.98
CA VAL A 39 -12.78 -2.32 -9.27
C VAL A 39 -14.15 -2.47 -9.90
N ASN A 40 -15.17 -2.81 -9.11
CA ASN A 40 -16.55 -2.87 -9.61
C ASN A 40 -17.09 -1.50 -10.05
N LYS A 41 -16.48 -0.40 -9.59
CA LYS A 41 -16.79 0.97 -10.00
C LYS A 41 -15.94 1.45 -11.18
N GLY A 42 -15.08 0.60 -11.74
CA GLY A 42 -14.20 0.93 -12.87
C GLY A 42 -12.89 1.61 -12.46
N TYR A 43 -12.54 1.60 -11.17
CA TYR A 43 -11.24 2.08 -10.71
C TYR A 43 -10.30 0.90 -10.52
N GLU A 44 -9.08 1.07 -10.99
CA GLU A 44 -7.99 0.16 -10.67
C GLU A 44 -7.13 0.88 -9.61
N PRO A 45 -7.03 0.34 -8.38
CA PRO A 45 -6.11 0.87 -7.38
C PRO A 45 -4.94 -0.09 -7.13
N GLU A 46 -3.74 0.48 -6.98
CA GLU A 46 -2.56 -0.23 -6.47
C GLU A 46 -2.75 -0.42 -4.98
N VAL A 47 -2.48 -1.61 -4.47
CA VAL A 47 -2.49 -1.85 -3.03
C VAL A 47 -1.12 -2.37 -2.61
N ILE A 48 -0.47 -1.59 -1.75
CA ILE A 48 0.85 -1.88 -1.21
C ILE A 48 0.73 -2.03 0.30
N ASP A 49 1.09 -3.19 0.81
CA ASP A 49 1.26 -3.43 2.23
C ASP A 49 2.71 -3.14 2.59
N VAL A 50 2.89 -2.12 3.43
CA VAL A 50 4.22 -1.62 3.79
C VAL A 50 4.97 -2.60 4.68
N ARG A 51 4.25 -3.46 5.44
CA ARG A 51 4.76 -4.48 6.36
C ARG A 51 5.62 -3.99 7.53
N TYR A 52 6.60 -3.13 7.27
CA TYR A 52 7.56 -2.60 8.25
C TYR A 52 7.63 -1.07 8.17
N LEU A 53 7.45 -0.42 9.32
CA LEU A 53 7.64 1.04 9.43
C LEU A 53 9.12 1.41 9.60
N LYS A 54 9.94 0.50 10.13
CA LYS A 54 11.37 0.71 10.35
C LYS A 54 12.13 -0.63 10.28
N PRO A 55 13.12 -0.78 9.38
CA PRO A 55 13.46 0.15 8.30
C PRO A 55 12.31 0.29 7.31
N PHE A 56 12.13 1.49 6.76
CA PHE A 56 11.06 1.79 5.81
C PHE A 56 11.55 1.51 4.40
N ASP A 57 10.79 0.71 3.62
CA ASP A 57 11.15 0.37 2.24
C ASP A 57 10.92 1.55 1.29
N LEU A 58 11.84 2.51 1.32
CA LEU A 58 11.82 3.70 0.48
C LEU A 58 11.99 3.37 -1.01
N HIS A 59 12.60 2.23 -1.36
CA HIS A 59 12.86 1.88 -2.74
C HIS A 59 11.57 1.44 -3.45
N THR A 60 10.84 0.47 -2.89
CA THR A 60 9.59 -0.02 -3.46
C THR A 60 8.51 1.07 -3.41
N ILE A 61 8.36 1.72 -2.26
CA ILE A 61 7.39 2.79 -2.06
C ILE A 61 7.69 3.98 -2.98
N GLY A 62 8.96 4.41 -3.05
CA GLY A 62 9.36 5.50 -3.93
C GLY A 62 9.13 5.21 -5.41
N ASN A 63 9.32 3.96 -5.84
CA ASN A 63 9.06 3.56 -7.22
C ASN A 63 7.56 3.55 -7.56
N SER A 64 6.69 3.15 -6.62
CA SER A 64 5.23 3.23 -6.82
C SER A 64 4.72 4.67 -6.75
N ILE A 65 5.18 5.48 -5.80
CA ILE A 65 4.79 6.92 -5.70
C ILE A 65 5.14 7.68 -6.98
N LYS A 66 6.30 7.41 -7.60
CA LYS A 66 6.69 8.05 -8.86
C LYS A 66 5.74 7.75 -10.02
N LYS A 67 5.06 6.60 -9.99
CA LYS A 67 4.10 6.19 -11.03
C LYS A 67 2.68 6.64 -10.69
N ALA A 68 2.37 6.74 -9.41
CA ALA A 68 1.06 7.11 -8.91
C ALA A 68 0.72 8.57 -9.23
N ARG A 69 -0.52 8.84 -9.66
CA ARG A 69 -1.04 10.22 -9.71
C ARG A 69 -1.47 10.72 -8.34
N SER A 70 -2.00 9.82 -7.53
CA SER A 70 -2.54 10.13 -6.21
C SER A 70 -2.17 9.00 -5.26
N VAL A 71 -1.83 9.38 -4.03
CA VAL A 71 -1.46 8.46 -2.96
C VAL A 71 -2.51 8.54 -1.85
N LEU A 72 -2.98 7.39 -1.38
CA LEU A 72 -3.84 7.26 -0.22
C LEU A 72 -3.15 6.39 0.82
N ILE A 73 -3.14 6.84 2.07
CA ILE A 73 -2.62 6.08 3.20
C ILE A 73 -3.78 5.68 4.09
N VAL A 74 -3.88 4.37 4.38
CA VAL A 74 -4.92 3.82 5.25
C VAL A 74 -4.25 3.19 6.48
N ALA A 75 -4.54 3.80 7.62
CA ALA A 75 -3.95 3.49 8.92
C ALA A 75 -5.05 3.37 9.97
N GLU A 76 -4.85 2.54 11.00
CA GLU A 76 -5.79 2.46 12.14
C GLU A 76 -5.55 3.60 13.14
N CYS A 77 -4.32 4.10 13.20
CA CYS A 77 -3.86 5.05 14.20
C CYS A 77 -3.86 6.50 13.70
N MET A 78 -3.24 7.39 14.48
CA MET A 78 -3.25 8.85 14.28
C MET A 78 -2.68 9.26 12.93
N ARG A 79 -3.20 10.39 12.39
CA ARG A 79 -2.78 10.92 11.09
C ARG A 79 -1.33 11.39 11.03
N THR A 80 -0.72 11.74 12.17
CA THR A 80 0.64 12.28 12.26
C THR A 80 1.49 11.42 13.18
N GLY A 81 2.72 11.11 12.74
CA GLY A 81 3.71 10.40 13.56
C GLY A 81 3.81 8.89 13.29
N GLU A 82 3.03 8.38 12.34
CA GLU A 82 3.08 6.97 11.92
C GLU A 82 3.54 6.82 10.47
N LEU A 83 2.67 6.31 9.59
CA LEU A 83 2.97 6.11 8.17
C LEU A 83 2.97 7.44 7.40
N LEU A 84 2.16 8.41 7.84
CA LEU A 84 2.34 9.82 7.49
C LEU A 84 3.36 10.43 8.47
N GLN A 85 4.62 10.42 8.06
CA GLN A 85 5.63 11.30 8.66
C GLN A 85 5.61 12.61 7.87
N VAL A 86 5.40 13.71 8.59
CA VAL A 86 5.37 15.08 8.04
C VAL A 86 6.74 15.46 7.51
#